data_AF-A0A536JAT5-F1
#
_entry.id   AF-A0A536JAT5-F1
#
_cell.length_a   1.000
_cell.length_b   1.000
_cell.length_c   1.000
_cell.angle_alpha   90.00
_cell.angle_beta   90.00
_cell.angle_gamma   90.00
#
_symmetry.space_group_name_H-M   'P 1'
#
loop_
_entity.id
_entity.type
_entity.pdbx_description
1 polymer ?
#
loop_
_entity_poly.entity_id
_entity_poly.type
_entity_poly.pdbx_seq_one_letter_code
_entity_poly.pdbx_strand_id
1 'polypeptide(L)'
;VHHLRDNLGLTGTHIGCDTSQCGACTILVDGKAVKSCTMFAVQAEGKSLTTIEGMAKDGQLHPIQQAFWDEHGLQCGYCTPGFIMAAAYLLEQNPNPTEDEIRKGLEGNLCRCTGYVNIIKAVQTAAKTMSTAPARKTTVTAGGN
;
A
#
# COMPACT_ATOMS: atom_id res chain seq x y z
N VAL A 1 -13.02 -6.52 -3.77
CA VAL A 1 -13.05 -5.98 -2.39
C VAL A 1 -13.90 -6.82 -1.45
N HIS A 2 -15.16 -7.12 -1.78
CA HIS A 2 -16.06 -7.93 -0.94
C HIS A 2 -15.48 -9.30 -0.59
N HIS A 3 -14.93 -10.03 -1.56
CA HIS A 3 -14.33 -11.34 -1.29
C HIS A 3 -13.22 -11.30 -0.21
N LEU A 4 -12.32 -10.30 -0.27
CA LEU A 4 -11.26 -10.13 0.74
C LEU A 4 -11.84 -9.92 2.13
N ARG A 5 -12.85 -9.05 2.25
CA ARG A 5 -13.41 -8.63 3.53
C ARG A 5 -14.35 -9.70 4.10
N ASP A 6 -15.29 -10.16 3.30
CA ASP A 6 -16.47 -10.90 3.75
C ASP A 6 -16.24 -12.41 3.73
N ASN A 7 -15.39 -12.91 2.83
CA ASN A 7 -15.06 -14.34 2.74
C ASN A 7 -13.72 -14.68 3.40
N LEU A 8 -12.70 -13.84 3.24
CA LEU A 8 -11.35 -14.10 3.78
C LEU A 8 -11.07 -13.41 5.12
N GLY A 9 -11.95 -12.51 5.57
CA GLY A 9 -11.77 -11.78 6.84
C GLY A 9 -10.63 -10.76 6.83
N LEU A 10 -10.07 -10.42 5.67
CA LEU A 10 -9.03 -9.40 5.50
C LEU A 10 -9.67 -8.00 5.44
N THR A 11 -10.13 -7.55 6.61
CA THR A 11 -11.00 -6.38 6.74
C THR A 11 -10.27 -5.03 6.75
N GLY A 12 -8.94 -5.00 6.66
CA GLY A 12 -8.17 -3.76 6.57
C GLY A 12 -8.38 -3.04 5.22
N THR A 13 -8.71 -3.76 4.16
CA THR A 13 -9.07 -3.13 2.86
C THR A 13 -10.46 -2.51 2.95
N HIS A 14 -10.63 -1.20 2.74
CA HIS A 14 -11.91 -0.50 2.97
C HIS A 14 -12.67 -0.13 1.69
N ILE A 15 -13.95 0.24 1.83
CA ILE A 15 -14.83 0.73 0.75
C ILE A 15 -15.26 2.15 1.09
N GLY A 16 -14.65 3.15 0.46
CA GLY A 16 -14.96 4.57 0.71
C GLY A 16 -15.79 5.25 -0.38
N CYS A 17 -16.11 4.55 -1.47
CA CYS A 17 -16.93 5.06 -2.58
C CYS A 17 -17.49 3.92 -3.44
N ASP A 18 -18.36 4.27 -4.38
CA ASP A 18 -19.01 3.41 -5.39
C ASP A 18 -18.58 3.73 -6.84
N THR A 19 -17.67 4.69 -7.02
CA THR A 19 -17.27 5.26 -8.32
C THR A 19 -15.77 5.09 -8.62
N SER A 20 -15.09 4.21 -7.88
CA SER A 20 -13.66 3.89 -8.09
C SER A 20 -12.69 5.02 -7.81
N GLN A 21 -13.11 6.08 -7.12
CA GLN A 21 -12.29 7.27 -6.90
C GLN A 21 -11.39 7.17 -5.66
N CYS A 22 -11.93 6.76 -4.51
CA CYS A 22 -11.28 7.02 -3.21
C CYS A 22 -9.97 6.26 -2.93
N GLY A 23 -9.72 5.13 -3.58
CA GLY A 23 -8.50 4.34 -3.35
C GLY A 23 -8.41 3.59 -2.01
N ALA A 24 -9.38 3.73 -1.09
CA ALA A 24 -9.38 3.01 0.19
C ALA A 24 -9.35 1.46 0.05
N CYS A 25 -9.72 0.96 -1.13
CA CYS A 25 -9.70 -0.46 -1.49
C CYS A 25 -8.43 -0.92 -2.22
N THR A 26 -7.38 -0.08 -2.25
CA THR A 26 -6.12 -0.40 -2.94
C THR A 26 -5.42 -1.57 -2.27
N ILE A 27 -5.04 -2.56 -3.08
CA ILE A 27 -4.22 -3.72 -2.72
C ILE A 27 -3.10 -3.87 -3.76
N LEU A 28 -2.12 -4.75 -3.51
CA LEU A 28 -1.18 -5.16 -4.54
C LEU A 28 -1.66 -6.45 -5.21
N VAL A 29 -1.65 -6.46 -6.54
CA VAL A 29 -1.93 -7.63 -7.38
C VAL A 29 -0.73 -7.80 -8.30
N ASP A 30 0.02 -8.90 -8.15
CA ASP A 30 1.29 -9.15 -8.85
C ASP A 30 2.24 -7.93 -8.76
N GLY A 31 2.33 -7.35 -7.56
CA GLY A 31 3.16 -6.18 -7.26
C GLY A 31 2.60 -4.84 -7.73
N LYS A 32 1.44 -4.79 -8.41
CA LYS A 32 0.83 -3.55 -8.90
C LYS A 32 -0.29 -3.06 -7.99
N ALA A 33 -0.36 -1.76 -7.74
CA ALA A 33 -1.50 -1.17 -7.02
C ALA A 33 -2.79 -1.26 -7.85
N VAL A 34 -3.82 -1.91 -7.29
CA VAL A 34 -5.13 -2.09 -7.93
C VAL A 34 -6.25 -1.72 -6.95
N LYS A 35 -7.23 -0.95 -7.42
CA LYS A 35 -8.47 -0.69 -6.68
C LYS A 35 -9.34 -1.95 -6.71
N SER A 36 -9.39 -2.68 -5.61
CA SER A 36 -10.07 -3.98 -5.58
C SER A 36 -11.60 -3.89 -5.72
N CYS A 37 -12.21 -2.70 -5.63
CA CYS A 37 -13.63 -2.51 -5.92
C CYS A 37 -13.95 -2.55 -7.43
N THR A 38 -12.95 -2.41 -8.31
CA THR A 38 -13.10 -2.49 -9.78
C THR A 38 -12.55 -3.77 -10.36
N MET A 39 -12.40 -4.81 -9.54
CA MET A 39 -11.90 -6.11 -9.97
C MET A 39 -12.78 -7.20 -9.37
N PHE A 40 -13.31 -8.08 -10.23
CA PHE A 40 -14.03 -9.27 -9.79
C PHE A 40 -13.05 -10.28 -9.18
N ALA A 41 -13.51 -11.05 -8.19
CA ALA A 41 -12.67 -12.04 -7.50
C ALA A 41 -12.08 -13.08 -8.47
N VAL A 42 -12.84 -13.51 -9.47
CA VAL A 42 -12.37 -14.45 -10.51
C VAL A 42 -11.21 -13.91 -11.35
N GLN A 43 -11.05 -12.59 -11.47
CA GLN A 43 -9.90 -11.99 -12.18
C GLN A 43 -8.60 -12.04 -11.35
N ALA A 44 -8.69 -12.40 -10.07
CA ALA A 44 -7.55 -12.58 -9.18
C ALA A 44 -7.07 -14.04 -9.09
N GLU A 45 -7.74 -14.96 -9.79
CA GLU A 45 -7.32 -16.36 -9.84
C GLU A 45 -5.89 -16.49 -10.36
N GLY A 46 -5.07 -17.27 -9.65
CA GLY A 46 -3.65 -17.48 -9.97
C GLY A 46 -2.72 -16.29 -9.69
N LYS A 47 -3.21 -15.18 -9.14
CA LYS A 47 -2.40 -13.98 -8.87
C LYS A 47 -1.90 -13.92 -7.43
N SER A 48 -0.76 -13.25 -7.25
CA SER A 48 -0.25 -12.92 -5.93
C SER A 48 -0.93 -11.66 -5.40
N LEU A 49 -1.51 -11.73 -4.20
CA LEU A 49 -2.20 -10.62 -3.56
C LEU A 49 -1.49 -10.22 -2.26
N THR A 50 -1.29 -8.91 -2.07
CA THR A 50 -0.87 -8.35 -0.78
C THR A 50 -1.87 -7.28 -0.35
N THR A 51 -2.41 -7.45 0.86
CA THR A 51 -3.24 -6.45 1.54
C THR A 51 -2.46 -5.81 2.69
N ILE A 52 -3.08 -4.87 3.41
CA ILE A 52 -2.42 -4.19 4.54
C ILE A 52 -1.98 -5.16 5.65
N GLU A 53 -2.72 -6.25 5.83
CA GLU A 53 -2.42 -7.33 6.77
C GLU A 53 -1.10 -8.04 6.44
N GLY A 54 -0.70 -8.07 5.16
CA GLY A 54 0.53 -8.72 4.69
C GLY A 54 1.79 -7.84 4.76
N MET A 55 1.67 -6.60 5.23
CA MET A 55 2.79 -5.65 5.26
C MET A 55 3.74 -5.91 6.43
N ALA A 56 3.20 -6.19 7.61
CA ALA A 56 3.99 -6.49 8.81
C ALA A 56 4.56 -7.91 8.74
N LYS A 57 5.74 -8.13 9.30
CA LYS A 57 6.40 -9.45 9.37
C LYS A 57 6.89 -9.71 10.78
N ASP A 58 6.58 -10.88 11.32
CA ASP A 58 7.02 -11.31 12.65
C ASP A 58 6.72 -10.27 13.76
N GLY A 59 5.54 -9.65 13.66
CA GLY A 59 5.09 -8.59 14.57
C GLY A 59 5.78 -7.22 14.38
N GLN A 60 6.71 -7.10 13.44
CA GLN A 60 7.38 -5.85 13.11
C GLN A 60 6.64 -5.12 11.98
N LEU A 61 6.40 -3.82 12.20
CA LEU A 61 5.80 -2.96 11.19
C LEU A 61 6.72 -2.83 9.97
N HIS A 62 6.11 -2.80 8.79
CA HIS A 62 6.81 -2.38 7.58
C HIS A 62 7.32 -0.93 7.75
N PRO A 63 8.49 -0.55 7.18
CA PRO A 63 8.97 0.84 7.27
C PRO A 63 7.95 1.90 6.87
N ILE A 64 7.09 1.60 5.89
CA ILE A 64 5.97 2.48 5.50
C ILE A 64 4.93 2.60 6.61
N GLN A 65 4.54 1.50 7.26
CA GLN A 65 3.61 1.53 8.39
C GLN A 65 4.19 2.34 9.56
N GLN A 66 5.46 2.11 9.89
CA GLN A 66 6.17 2.83 10.94
C GLN A 66 6.23 4.33 10.64
N ALA A 67 6.58 4.72 9.41
CA ALA A 67 6.64 6.13 9.04
C ALA A 67 5.26 6.82 9.09
N PHE A 68 4.17 6.13 8.73
CA PHE A 68 2.82 6.68 8.89
C PHE A 68 2.47 6.91 10.36
N TRP A 69 2.94 6.05 11.26
CA TRP A 69 2.78 6.23 12.71
C TRP A 69 3.58 7.44 13.20
N ASP A 70 4.87 7.48 12.89
CA ASP A 70 5.80 8.50 13.40
C ASP A 70 5.49 9.91 12.88
N GLU A 71 5.13 10.04 11.60
CA GLU A 71 4.87 11.32 10.96
C GLU A 71 3.42 11.80 11.12
N HIS A 72 2.60 11.07 11.89
CA HIS A 72 1.17 11.33 12.01
C HIS A 72 0.48 11.36 10.61
N GLY A 73 0.84 10.40 9.77
CA GLY A 73 0.31 10.19 8.42
C GLY A 73 -1.12 9.63 8.40
N LEU A 74 -1.75 9.45 9.56
CA LEU A 74 -3.14 9.03 9.69
C LEU A 74 -3.85 9.72 10.87
N GLN A 75 -5.18 9.73 10.81
CA GLN A 75 -6.04 10.10 11.95
C GLN A 75 -7.14 9.04 12.13
N CYS A 76 -8.23 9.10 11.35
CA CYS A 76 -9.32 8.13 11.45
C CYS A 76 -8.92 6.70 11.01
N GLY A 77 -7.76 6.54 10.36
CA GLY A 77 -7.26 5.25 9.89
C GLY A 77 -7.95 4.69 8.64
N TYR A 78 -9.07 5.25 8.19
CA TYR A 78 -9.91 4.64 7.15
C TYR A 78 -9.21 4.54 5.78
N CYS A 79 -8.55 5.60 5.32
CA CYS A 79 -7.82 5.59 4.05
C CYS A 79 -6.41 4.98 4.17
N THR A 80 -5.92 4.79 5.40
CA THR A 80 -4.52 4.44 5.68
C THR A 80 -4.08 3.13 5.02
N PRO A 81 -4.86 2.03 5.05
CA PRO A 81 -4.55 0.81 4.31
C PRO A 81 -4.27 1.07 2.82
N GLY A 82 -5.18 1.76 2.12
CA GLY A 82 -5.02 2.05 0.70
C GLY A 82 -3.81 2.94 0.39
N PHE A 83 -3.57 3.96 1.22
CA PHE A 83 -2.37 4.80 1.09
C PHE A 83 -1.07 4.04 1.29
N ILE A 84 -1.00 3.13 2.27
CA ILE A 84 0.20 2.31 2.52
C ILE A 84 0.46 1.37 1.33
N MET A 85 -0.59 0.74 0.78
CA MET A 85 -0.43 -0.12 -0.41
C MET A 85 0.03 0.68 -1.64
N ALA A 86 -0.52 1.89 -1.85
CA ALA A 86 -0.11 2.76 -2.94
C ALA A 86 1.34 3.27 -2.76
N ALA A 87 1.72 3.63 -1.54
CA ALA A 87 3.09 4.03 -1.21
C ALA A 87 4.08 2.87 -1.43
N ALA A 88 3.71 1.64 -1.08
CA ALA A 88 4.53 0.46 -1.33
C ALA A 88 4.78 0.26 -2.83
N TYR A 89 3.74 0.39 -3.65
CA TYR A 89 3.90 0.34 -5.11
C TYR A 89 4.79 1.48 -5.63
N LEU A 90 4.54 2.73 -5.20
CA LEU A 90 5.34 3.88 -5.59
C LEU A 90 6.83 3.68 -5.27
N LEU A 91 7.15 3.29 -4.04
CA LEU A 91 8.54 3.17 -3.56
C LEU A 91 9.28 1.96 -4.15
N GLU A 92 8.55 0.93 -4.59
CA GLU A 92 9.13 -0.16 -5.39
C GLU A 92 9.58 0.34 -6.76
N GLN A 93 8.82 1.26 -7.39
CA GLN A 93 9.14 1.81 -8.71
C GLN A 93 10.16 2.95 -8.66
N ASN A 94 10.06 3.81 -7.64
CA ASN A 94 10.95 4.93 -7.41
C ASN A 94 11.32 4.98 -5.91
N PRO A 95 12.47 4.40 -5.52
CA PRO A 95 12.89 4.35 -4.11
C PRO A 95 13.26 5.71 -3.50
N ASN A 96 13.45 6.75 -4.30
CA ASN A 96 13.79 8.10 -3.83
C ASN A 96 12.97 9.18 -4.56
N PRO A 97 11.64 9.18 -4.40
CA PRO A 97 10.78 10.09 -5.13
C PRO A 97 10.85 11.50 -4.53
N THR A 98 10.74 12.50 -5.41
CA THR A 98 10.48 13.89 -5.03
C THR A 98 9.08 14.04 -4.44
N GLU A 99 8.81 15.17 -3.77
CA GLU A 99 7.47 15.44 -3.25
C GLU A 99 6.38 15.43 -4.34
N ASP A 100 6.66 16.01 -5.51
CA ASP A 100 5.70 16.05 -6.62
C ASP A 100 5.43 14.66 -7.17
N GLU A 101 6.44 13.79 -7.25
CA GLU A 101 6.27 12.39 -7.64
C GLU A 101 5.46 11.60 -6.60
N ILE A 102 5.63 11.88 -5.30
CA ILE A 102 4.80 11.30 -4.24
C ILE A 102 3.34 11.74 -4.40
N ARG A 103 3.11 13.04 -4.58
CA ARG A 103 1.76 13.59 -4.78
C ARG A 103 1.09 12.94 -5.99
N LYS A 104 1.81 12.83 -7.10
CA LYS A 104 1.32 12.20 -8.32
C LYS A 104 1.07 10.70 -8.12
N GLY A 105 2.01 9.99 -7.51
CA GLY A 105 1.90 8.55 -7.25
C GLY A 105 0.76 8.16 -6.30
N LEU A 106 0.33 9.09 -5.44
CA LEU A 106 -0.76 8.88 -4.49
C LEU A 106 -2.10 9.47 -4.93
N GLU A 107 -2.19 10.12 -6.10
CA GLU A 107 -3.40 10.84 -6.54
C GLU A 107 -4.67 9.97 -6.61
N GLY A 108 -4.49 8.64 -6.75
CA GLY A 108 -5.58 7.67 -6.74
C GLY A 108 -6.17 7.36 -5.36
N ASN A 109 -5.66 7.98 -4.29
CA ASN A 109 -6.10 7.78 -2.91
C ASN A 109 -6.54 9.11 -2.26
N LEU A 110 -7.73 9.11 -1.67
CA LEU A 110 -8.32 10.29 -1.05
C LEU A 110 -8.27 10.20 0.47
N CYS A 111 -7.89 11.31 1.12
CA CYS A 111 -7.91 11.43 2.57
C CYS A 111 -8.78 12.61 2.99
N ARG A 112 -9.63 12.40 4.01
CA ARG A 112 -10.46 13.48 4.56
C ARG A 112 -9.86 14.19 5.78
N CYS A 113 -8.88 13.56 6.44
CA CYS A 113 -8.45 13.98 7.77
C CYS A 113 -7.11 14.73 7.78
N THR A 114 -6.13 14.29 6.99
CA THR A 114 -4.74 14.74 7.14
C THR A 114 -4.36 15.94 6.29
N GLY A 115 -5.17 16.30 5.28
CA GLY A 115 -4.77 17.27 4.27
C GLY A 115 -3.54 16.85 3.45
N TYR A 116 -3.20 15.56 3.44
CA TYR A 116 -2.10 14.92 2.70
C TYR A 116 -0.67 15.25 3.15
N VAL A 117 -0.44 16.39 3.80
CA VAL A 117 0.92 16.87 4.16
C VAL A 117 1.72 15.81 4.94
N ASN A 118 1.13 15.23 5.97
CA ASN A 118 1.83 14.23 6.79
C ASN A 118 1.88 12.84 6.15
N ILE A 119 0.98 12.53 5.21
CA ILE A 119 1.09 11.31 4.39
C ILE A 119 2.33 11.40 3.51
N ILE A 120 2.55 12.56 2.88
CA ILE A 120 3.71 12.81 2.02
C ILE A 120 5.00 12.70 2.85
N LYS A 121 5.05 13.33 4.03
CA LYS A 121 6.19 13.18 4.96
C LYS A 121 6.44 11.73 5.33
N ALA A 122 5.40 10.96 5.65
CA ALA A 122 5.52 9.54 5.96
C ALA A 122 6.16 8.76 4.80
N VAL A 123 5.77 9.02 3.55
CA VAL A 123 6.38 8.36 2.38
C VAL A 123 7.84 8.78 2.20
N GLN A 124 8.18 10.05 2.40
CA GLN A 124 9.58 10.52 2.36
C GLN A 124 10.43 9.86 3.45
N THR A 125 9.91 9.75 4.67
CA THR A 125 10.59 9.08 5.79
C THR A 125 10.77 7.59 5.49
N ALA A 126 9.73 6.92 4.97
CA ALA A 126 9.82 5.51 4.57
C ALA A 126 10.88 5.28 3.47
N ALA A 127 10.94 6.15 2.46
CA ALA A 127 11.94 6.09 1.39
C ALA A 127 13.38 6.15 1.94
N LYS A 128 13.64 7.08 2.87
CA LYS A 128 14.93 7.20 3.55
C LYS A 128 15.26 5.93 4.36
N THR A 129 14.32 5.44 5.17
CA THR A 129 14.54 4.22 5.96
C THR A 129 14.82 3.01 5.07
N MET A 130 14.04 2.82 4.00
CA MET A 130 14.17 1.69 3.08
C MET A 130 15.48 1.71 2.27
N SER A 131 16.01 2.90 1.94
CA SER A 131 17.30 3.03 1.24
C SER A 131 18.51 2.77 2.14
N THR A 132 18.38 2.98 3.46
CA THR A 132 19.45 2.67 4.44
C THR A 132 19.49 1.21 4.89
N ALA A 133 18.46 0.42 4.58
CA ALA A 133 18.44 -0.99 4.92
C ALA A 133 19.41 -1.77 4.01
N PRO A 134 20.18 -2.74 4.55
CA PRO A 134 21.06 -3.56 3.72
C PRO A 134 20.23 -4.27 2.63
N ALA A 135 20.70 -4.17 1.38
CA ALA A 135 19.99 -4.66 0.21
C ALA A 135 19.46 -6.09 0.43
N ARG A 136 18.15 -6.26 0.28
CA ARG A 136 17.48 -7.55 0.37
C ARG A 136 18.00 -8.40 -0.79
N LYS A 137 18.85 -9.39 -0.51
CA LYS A 137 19.30 -10.35 -1.51
C LYS A 137 18.07 -11.09 -2.06
N THR A 138 17.67 -10.78 -3.27
CA THR A 138 16.69 -11.58 -4.01
C THR A 138 17.33 -12.93 -4.31
N THR A 139 16.97 -13.96 -3.55
CA THR A 139 17.29 -15.35 -3.90
C THR A 139 16.51 -15.69 -5.16
N VAL A 140 17.18 -15.60 -6.31
CA VAL A 140 16.71 -16.24 -7.54
C VAL A 140 16.92 -17.74 -7.36
N THR A 141 15.84 -18.46 -7.02
CA THR A 141 15.82 -19.91 -7.20
C THR A 141 15.67 -20.21 -8.68
N ALA A 142 16.78 -20.60 -9.31
CA ALA A 142 16.73 -21.31 -10.58
C ALA A 142 16.19 -22.72 -10.32
N GLY A 143 15.01 -23.03 -10.85
CA GLY A 143 14.49 -24.39 -10.99
C GLY A 143 13.65 -24.41 -12.27
N GLY A 144 13.91 -25.20 -13.29
CA GLY A 144 14.66 -26.46 -13.32
C GLY A 144 13.73 -27.65 -13.13
N ASN A 145 12.77 -27.84 -14.04
CA ASN A 145 12.56 -29.08 -14.82
C ASN A 145 11.49 -28.84 -15.89
#